data_AF-A0A1S1BNY1-F1
#
_entry.id   AF-A0A1S1BNY1-F1
#
_cell.length_a   1.000
_cell.length_b   1.000
_cell.length_c   1.000
_cell.angle_alpha   90.00
_cell.angle_beta   90.00
_cell.angle_gamma   90.00
#
_symmetry.space_group_name_H-M   'P 1'
#
loop_
_entity.id
_entity.type
_entity.pdbx_description
1 polymer ?
#
loop_
_entity_poly.entity_id
_entity_poly.type
_entity_poly.pdbx_seq_one_letter_code
_entity_poly.pdbx_strand_id
1 'polypeptide(L)'
;MATGHGCEATYRLLCELFDEETSPQRREEITSEIAQCPECRSIAESERAVRAIVRDCCQPTKAPEPLRERIITTISYTEVTWH
;
A
#
# COMPACT_ATOMS: atom_id res chain seq x y z
N MET A 1 -7.77 -2.16 -26.20
CA MET A 1 -7.53 -3.61 -26.26
C MET A 1 -6.90 -4.00 -24.94
N ALA A 2 -7.63 -4.70 -24.08
CA ALA A 2 -7.10 -5.17 -22.79
C ALA A 2 -6.07 -6.27 -23.11
N THR A 3 -4.79 -5.96 -22.96
CA THR A 3 -3.74 -6.97 -23.02
C THR A 3 -3.89 -7.81 -21.76
N GLY A 4 -4.50 -8.99 -21.91
CA GLY A 4 -4.45 -10.05 -20.92
C GLY A 4 -2.98 -10.41 -20.72
N HIS A 5 -2.34 -9.77 -19.74
CA HIS A 5 -1.07 -10.24 -19.23
C HIS A 5 -1.34 -11.64 -18.69
N GLY A 6 -0.61 -12.64 -19.19
CA GLY A 6 -0.77 -14.01 -18.72
C GLY A 6 -0.75 -14.05 -17.19
N CYS A 7 -1.51 -14.96 -16.58
CA CYS A 7 -1.71 -15.05 -15.12
C CYS A 7 -0.40 -14.86 -14.32
N GLU A 8 0.71 -15.40 -14.84
CA GLU A 8 2.05 -15.29 -14.25
C GLU A 8 2.64 -13.86 -14.24
N ALA A 9 2.45 -13.07 -15.30
CA ALA A 9 2.95 -11.70 -15.37
C ALA A 9 2.21 -10.78 -14.40
N THR A 10 0.89 -10.96 -14.27
CA THR A 10 0.05 -10.27 -13.28
C THR A 10 0.48 -10.61 -11.86
N TYR A 11 0.72 -11.89 -11.57
CA TYR A 11 1.18 -12.33 -10.26
C TYR A 11 2.53 -11.69 -9.89
N ARG A 12 3.47 -11.62 -10.83
CA ARG A 12 4.78 -10.99 -10.60
C ARG A 12 4.67 -9.51 -10.24
N LEU A 13 3.83 -8.77 -10.97
CA LEU A 13 3.57 -7.36 -10.69
C LEU A 13 2.90 -7.18 -9.32
N LEU A 14 1.97 -8.05 -8.95
CA LEU A 14 1.34 -8.01 -7.63
C LEU A 14 2.34 -8.32 -6.50
N CYS A 15 3.23 -9.30 -6.69
CA CYS A 15 4.30 -9.58 -5.74
C CYS A 15 5.19 -8.35 -5.56
N GLU A 16 5.64 -7.74 -6.66
CA GLU A 16 6.46 -6.52 -6.63
C GLU A 16 5.71 -5.35 -5.96
N LEU A 17 4.41 -5.18 -6.23
CA LEU A 17 3.59 -4.12 -5.63
C LEU A 17 3.53 -4.21 -4.09
N PHE A 18 3.45 -5.43 -3.55
CA PHE A 18 3.34 -5.67 -2.11
C PHE A 18 4.66 -6.00 -1.41
N ASP A 19 5.77 -5.93 -2.14
CA ASP A 19 7.10 -6.06 -1.57
C ASP A 19 7.47 -4.79 -0.80
N GLU A 20 8.04 -4.96 0.39
CA GLU A 20 8.46 -3.87 1.26
C GLU A 20 9.65 -3.10 0.67
N GLU A 21 10.49 -3.77 -0.12
CA GLU A 21 11.68 -3.20 -0.77
C GLU A 21 11.34 -2.42 -2.05
N THR A 22 10.11 -2.49 -2.56
CA THR A 22 9.69 -1.75 -3.75
C THR A 22 9.60 -0.24 -3.48
N SER A 23 10.25 0.53 -4.34
CA SER A 23 10.25 1.99 -4.27
C SER A 23 8.85 2.58 -4.49
N PRO A 24 8.53 3.74 -3.89
CA PRO A 24 7.22 4.37 -4.06
C PRO A 24 6.91 4.71 -5.52
N GLN A 25 7.90 5.15 -6.29
CA GLN A 25 7.74 5.41 -7.73
C GLN A 25 7.34 4.13 -8.48
N ARG A 26 7.99 3.01 -8.17
CA ARG A 26 7.70 1.73 -8.82
C ARG A 26 6.31 1.20 -8.46
N ARG A 27 5.86 1.42 -7.22
CA ARG A 27 4.48 1.08 -6.81
C ARG A 27 3.42 1.87 -7.59
N GLU A 28 3.68 3.14 -7.88
CA GLU A 28 2.77 3.98 -8.69
C GLU A 28 2.70 3.49 -10.13
N GLU A 29 3.84 3.16 -10.74
CA GLU A 29 3.91 2.57 -12.09
C GLU A 29 3.08 1.28 -12.16
N ILE A 30 3.33 0.33 -11.26
CA ILE A 30 2.61 -0.95 -11.22
C ILE A 30 1.11 -0.73 -10.97
N THR A 31 0.75 0.23 -10.12
CA THR A 31 -0.66 0.56 -9.86
C THR A 31 -1.35 1.10 -11.12
N SER A 32 -0.66 1.94 -11.89
CA SER A 32 -1.14 2.47 -13.17
C SER A 32 -1.32 1.35 -14.21
N GLU A 33 -0.36 0.43 -14.30
CA GLU A 33 -0.45 -0.74 -15.18
C GLU A 33 -1.64 -1.65 -14.81
N ILE A 34 -1.81 -1.95 -13.53
CA ILE A 34 -2.93 -2.76 -13.03
C ILE A 34 -4.28 -2.06 -13.27
N ALA A 35 -4.34 -0.73 -13.19
CA ALA A 35 -5.56 0.03 -13.43
C ALA A 35 -6.07 -0.08 -14.87
N GLN A 36 -5.22 -0.44 -15.83
CA GLN A 36 -5.61 -0.66 -17.23
C GLN A 36 -6.35 -1.99 -17.45
N CYS A 37 -6.32 -2.90 -16.46
CA CYS A 37 -6.96 -4.21 -16.52
C CYS A 37 -7.93 -4.43 -15.34
N PRO A 38 -9.26 -4.48 -15.58
CA PRO A 38 -10.26 -4.65 -14.51
C PRO A 38 -10.08 -5.93 -13.68
N GLU A 39 -9.68 -7.03 -14.31
CA GLU A 39 -9.45 -8.31 -13.65
C GLU A 39 -8.24 -8.25 -12.71
N CYS A 40 -7.12 -7.67 -13.19
CA CYS A 40 -5.91 -7.50 -12.38
C CYS A 40 -6.18 -6.60 -11.17
N ARG A 41 -6.99 -5.54 -11.37
CA ARG A 41 -7.43 -4.67 -10.29
C ARG A 41 -8.24 -5.42 -9.24
N SER A 42 -9.20 -6.24 -9.64
CA SER A 42 -10.01 -7.04 -8.69
C SER A 42 -9.15 -8.01 -7.87
N ILE A 43 -8.11 -8.59 -8.48
CA ILE A 43 -7.17 -9.47 -7.77
C ILE A 43 -6.32 -8.65 -6.79
N ALA A 44 -5.81 -7.49 -7.21
CA ALA A 44 -5.03 -6.60 -6.35
C ALA A 44 -5.82 -6.12 -5.12
N GLU A 45 -7.11 -5.80 -5.30
CA GLU A 45 -8.00 -5.41 -4.20
C GLU A 45 -8.22 -6.57 -3.21
N SER A 46 -8.37 -7.79 -3.71
CA SER A 46 -8.50 -9.00 -2.89
C SER A 46 -7.23 -9.26 -2.07
N GLU A 47 -6.05 -9.19 -2.71
CA GLU A 47 -4.75 -9.32 -2.04
C GLU A 47 -4.55 -8.24 -0.96
N ARG A 48 -4.94 -6.99 -1.22
CA ARG A 48 -4.91 -5.91 -0.21
C ARG A 48 -5.77 -6.24 0.99
N ALA A 49 -6.99 -6.74 0.77
CA ALA A 49 -7.91 -7.09 1.84
C ALA A 49 -7.34 -8.24 2.69
N VAL A 50 -6.81 -9.30 2.07
CA VAL A 50 -6.18 -10.42 2.79
C VAL A 50 -4.97 -9.95 3.60
N ARG A 51 -4.08 -9.15 3.00
CA ARG A 51 -2.90 -8.61 3.70
C ARG A 51 -3.28 -7.68 4.86
N ALA A 52 -4.36 -6.92 4.73
CA ALA A 52 -4.89 -6.11 5.82
C ALA A 52 -5.36 -6.97 6.99
N ILE A 53 -6.12 -8.04 6.72
CA ILE A 53 -6.56 -9.00 7.74
C ILE A 53 -5.37 -9.65 8.45
N VAL A 54 -4.35 -10.08 7.69
CA VAL A 54 -3.13 -10.67 8.27
C VAL A 54 -2.39 -9.67 9.15
N ARG A 55 -2.24 -8.42 8.70
CA ARG A 55 -1.60 -7.37 9.49
C ARG A 55 -2.36 -7.06 10.78
N ASP A 56 -3.69 -7.04 10.74
CA ASP A 56 -4.52 -6.80 11.92
C ASP A 56 -4.46 -7.99 12.90
N CYS A 57 -4.39 -9.22 12.39
CA CYS A 57 -4.20 -10.43 13.20
C CYS A 57 -2.80 -10.47 13.85
N CYS A 58 -1.77 -10.07 13.10
CA CYS A 58 -0.38 -10.08 13.53
C CYS A 58 0.06 -8.70 14.05
N GLN A 59 -0.70 -8.12 15.00
CA GLN A 59 -0.45 -6.77 15.54
C GLN A 59 1.05 -6.52 15.77
N PRO A 60 1.62 -5.42 15.23
CA PRO A 60 2.95 -4.99 15.65
C PRO A 60 2.92 -4.74 17.15
N THR A 61 3.90 -5.27 17.89
CA THR A 61 4.15 -4.96 19.30
C THR A 61 3.89 -3.47 19.53
N LYS A 62 2.93 -3.15 20.41
CA LYS A 62 2.57 -1.76 20.74
C LYS A 62 3.85 -0.95 20.95
N ALA A 63 4.03 0.10 20.14
CA ALA A 63 5.08 1.08 20.39
C ALA A 63 4.91 1.61 21.83
N PRO A 64 5.99 1.68 22.63
CA PRO A 64 5.91 2.14 24.01
C PRO A 64 5.18 3.50 24.09
N GLU A 65 4.17 3.58 24.97
CA GLU A 65 3.38 4.79 25.25
C GLU A 65 4.12 6.15 25.16
N PRO A 66 5.36 6.33 25.70
CA PRO A 66 6.05 7.62 25.61
C PRO A 66 6.38 8.09 24.19
N LEU A 67 6.51 7.18 23.21
CA LEU A 67 6.73 7.55 21.81
C LEU A 67 5.42 7.94 21.10
N ARG A 68 4.30 7.33 21.48
CA ARG A 68 2.97 7.65 20.93
C ARG A 68 2.55 9.07 21.32
N GLU A 69 2.77 9.47 22.58
CA GLU A 69 2.45 10.81 23.07
C GLU A 69 3.21 11.90 22.31
N ARG A 70 4.49 11.72 22.03
CA ARG A 70 5.30 12.71 21.28
C ARG A 70 4.81 12.95 19.85
N ILE A 71 4.38 11.89 19.16
CA ILE A 71 3.92 11.99 17.76
C ILE A 71 2.57 12.69 17.69
N ILE A 72 1.62 12.37 18.58
CA ILE A 72 0.29 13.00 18.62
C ILE A 72 0.39 14.51 18.82
N THR A 73 1.27 14.98 19.72
CA THR A 73 1.42 16.41 20.01
C THR A 73 2.02 17.20 18.82
N THR A 74 2.88 16.55 18.02
CA THR A 74 3.57 17.20 16.89
C THR A 74 2.66 17.40 15.67
N ILE A 75 1.67 16.52 15.47
CA ILE A 75 0.74 16.60 14.32
C ILE A 75 -0.28 17.74 14.48
N SER A 76 -0.57 18.17 15.72
CA SER A 76 -1.53 19.24 16.01
C SER A 76 -1.00 20.66 15.79
N TYR A 77 0.30 20.84 15.51
CA TYR A 77 0.86 22.16 15.19
C TYR A 77 0.96 22.33 13.67
N THR A 78 -0.14 22.72 13.04
CA THR A 78 -0.13 23.25 11.67
C THR A 78 -0.06 24.78 11.75
N GLU A 79 1.13 25.34 11.52
CA GLU A 79 1.31 26.78 11.36
C GLU A 79 0.63 27.21 10.05
N VAL A 80 -0.49 27.93 10.17
CA VAL A 80 -1.18 28.54 9.03
C VAL A 80 -0.51 29.89 8.75
N THR A 81 0.38 29.94 7.75
CA THR A 81 0.92 31.19 7.24
C THR A 81 -0.04 31.79 6.21
N TRP A 82 -0.64 32.93 6.57
CA TRP A 82 -1.41 33.75 5.63
C TRP A 82 -0.42 34.64 4.86
N HIS A 83 -0.42 34.51 3.52
CA HIS A 83 0.27 35.41 2.60
C HIS A 83 -0.73 36.35 1.93
#